data_AF-A0A0B2RER8-F1
#
_entry.id   AF-A0A0B2RER8-F1
#
_cell.length_a   1.000
_cell.length_b   1.000
_cell.length_c   1.000
_cell.angle_alpha   90.00
_cell.angle_beta   90.00
_cell.angle_gamma   90.00
#
_symmetry.space_group_name_H-M   'P 1'
#
loop_
_entity.id
_entity.type
_entity.pdbx_description
1 polymer ?
#
loop_
_entity_poly.entity_id
_entity_poly.type
_entity_poly.pdbx_seq_one_letter_code
_entity_poly.pdbx_strand_id
1 'polypeptide(L)'
;VGRQKEEINILQYADDTLFFGSANTANVRVMKSILRIFELVSGLKINYTKSKFGCLGKSLDWCREAASYLNCGQLEFPFSYLGIPVGSTSKRWDVWQPLISKFESKLSKWKQRCLSMGG
;
A
#
# COMPACT_ATOMS: atom_id res chain seq x y z
N VAL A 1 -12.03 -9.35 12.71
CA VAL A 1 -11.91 -10.79 12.42
C VAL A 1 -11.16 -11.46 13.58
N GLY A 2 -11.61 -12.64 14.04
CA GLY A 2 -11.07 -13.32 15.22
C GLY A 2 -11.92 -13.12 16.49
N ARG A 3 -11.57 -13.85 17.57
CA ARG A 3 -12.31 -13.93 18.85
C ARG A 3 -12.55 -12.57 19.52
N GLN A 4 -11.74 -11.56 19.17
CA GLN A 4 -11.78 -10.19 19.69
C GLN A 4 -12.46 -9.17 18.75
N LYS A 5 -13.00 -9.59 17.59
CA LYS A 5 -13.69 -8.71 16.62
C LYS A 5 -12.89 -7.47 16.16
N GLU A 6 -11.57 -7.57 16.03
CA GLU A 6 -10.74 -6.48 15.51
C GLU A 6 -11.08 -6.14 14.05
N GLU A 7 -11.47 -4.91 13.74
CA GLU A 7 -11.78 -4.49 12.37
C GLU A 7 -10.50 -4.46 11.52
N ILE A 8 -10.47 -5.29 10.48
CA ILE A 8 -9.44 -5.26 9.45
C ILE A 8 -10.09 -4.70 8.20
N ASN A 9 -9.68 -3.49 7.80
CA ASN A 9 -10.14 -2.85 6.58
C ASN A 9 -9.20 -3.19 5.43
N ILE A 10 -9.74 -3.37 4.23
CA ILE A 10 -8.96 -3.80 3.06
C ILE A 10 -9.19 -2.79 1.93
N LEU A 11 -8.13 -2.38 1.26
CA LEU A 11 -8.17 -1.62 0.01
C LEU A 11 -7.44 -2.43 -1.07
N GLN A 12 -8.14 -2.75 -2.16
CA GLN A 12 -7.63 -3.63 -3.22
C GLN A 12 -7.76 -3.02 -4.60
N TYR A 13 -6.73 -3.20 -5.42
CA TYR A 13 -6.74 -2.96 -6.85
C TYR A 13 -5.85 -3.97 -7.56
N ALA A 14 -6.45 -4.85 -8.37
CA ALA A 14 -5.74 -5.98 -9.00
C ALA A 14 -4.93 -6.79 -7.97
N ASP A 15 -3.60 -6.89 -8.13
CA ASP A 15 -2.69 -7.57 -7.22
C ASP A 15 -2.15 -6.68 -6.08
N ASP A 16 -2.38 -5.36 -6.14
CA ASP A 16 -2.00 -4.42 -5.08
C ASP A 16 -3.09 -4.40 -3.98
N THR A 17 -2.76 -4.95 -2.81
CA THR A 17 -3.66 -5.00 -1.64
C THR A 17 -3.04 -4.32 -0.43
N LEU A 18 -3.77 -3.41 0.20
CA LEU A 18 -3.48 -2.84 1.51
C LEU A 18 -4.42 -3.39 2.57
N PHE A 19 -3.85 -3.76 3.71
CA PHE A 19 -4.58 -4.17 4.91
C PHE A 19 -4.36 -3.13 6.01
N PHE A 20 -5.43 -2.71 6.67
CA PHE A 20 -5.42 -1.78 7.79
C PHE A 20 -6.00 -2.46 9.02
N GLY A 21 -5.40 -2.24 10.18
CA GLY A 21 -5.90 -2.75 11.45
C GLY A 21 -5.09 -2.20 12.63
N SER A 22 -5.55 -2.48 13.85
CA SER A 22 -4.86 -2.03 15.06
C SER A 22 -3.46 -2.62 15.13
N ALA A 23 -2.47 -1.80 15.51
CA ALA A 23 -1.08 -2.23 15.69
C ALA A 23 -0.93 -3.05 16.98
N ASN A 24 -1.34 -4.32 16.94
CA ASN A 24 -1.15 -5.26 18.03
C ASN A 24 -0.74 -6.65 17.51
N THR A 25 -0.09 -7.43 18.37
CA THR A 25 0.47 -8.72 17.99
C THR A 25 -0.61 -9.74 17.61
N ALA A 26 -1.81 -9.64 18.19
CA ALA A 26 -2.93 -10.51 17.83
C ALA A 26 -3.35 -10.30 16.36
N ASN A 27 -3.51 -9.05 15.93
CA ASN A 27 -3.82 -8.70 14.54
C ASN A 27 -2.72 -9.12 13.58
N VAL A 28 -1.44 -8.92 13.94
CA VAL A 28 -0.31 -9.38 13.11
C VAL A 28 -0.36 -10.90 12.89
N ARG A 29 -0.70 -11.67 13.93
CA ARG A 29 -0.88 -13.14 13.81
C ARG A 29 -2.06 -13.51 12.94
N VAL A 30 -3.21 -12.85 13.14
CA VAL A 30 -4.41 -13.05 12.31
C VAL A 30 -4.12 -12.74 10.84
N MET A 31 -3.40 -11.65 10.57
CA MET A 31 -2.97 -11.28 9.22
C MET A 31 -2.10 -12.36 8.58
N LYS A 32 -1.13 -12.91 9.32
CA LYS A 32 -0.31 -14.03 8.83
C LYS A 32 -1.17 -15.24 8.47
N SER A 33 -2.13 -15.59 9.31
CA SER A 33 -3.07 -16.68 9.05
C SER A 33 -3.91 -16.43 7.80
N ILE A 34 -4.45 -15.21 7.63
CA ILE A 34 -5.24 -14.83 6.45
C ILE A 34 -4.40 -14.99 5.17
N LEU A 35 -3.18 -14.44 5.15
CA LEU A 35 -2.28 -14.55 4.00
C LEU A 35 -1.97 -16.02 3.67
N ARG A 36 -1.72 -16.84 4.70
CA ARG A 36 -1.46 -18.27 4.50
C ARG A 36 -2.68 -19.01 3.96
N ILE A 37 -3.86 -18.74 4.50
CA ILE A 37 -5.12 -19.34 4.03
C ILE A 37 -5.38 -18.94 2.58
N PHE A 38 -5.15 -17.68 2.23
CA PHE A 38 -5.27 -17.20 0.85
C PHE A 38 -4.37 -18.00 -0.10
N GLU A 39 -3.09 -18.19 0.21
CA GLU A 39 -2.19 -19.00 -0.63
C GLU A 39 -2.68 -20.45 -0.79
N LEU A 40 -3.20 -21.05 0.29
CA LEU A 40 -3.70 -22.42 0.28
C LEU A 40 -4.96 -22.59 -0.56
N VAL A 41 -5.91 -21.64 -0.45
CA VAL A 41 -7.21 -21.72 -1.12
C VAL A 41 -7.12 -21.27 -2.57
N SER A 42 -6.36 -20.23 -2.87
CA SER A 42 -6.24 -19.69 -4.24
C SER A 42 -5.20 -20.41 -5.10
N GLY A 43 -4.24 -21.11 -4.48
CA GLY A 43 -3.06 -21.64 -5.16
C GLY A 43 -2.03 -20.58 -5.56
N LEU A 44 -2.32 -19.28 -5.33
CA LEU A 44 -1.40 -18.18 -5.59
C LEU A 44 -0.33 -18.06 -4.50
N LYS A 45 0.70 -17.27 -4.78
CA LYS A 45 1.79 -16.98 -3.84
C LYS A 45 1.85 -15.51 -3.52
N ILE A 46 1.98 -15.19 -2.23
CA ILE A 46 2.23 -13.83 -1.79
C ILE A 46 3.67 -13.46 -2.15
N ASN A 47 3.85 -12.32 -2.82
CA ASN A 47 5.18 -11.79 -3.11
C ASN A 47 5.73 -11.04 -1.89
N TYR A 48 6.29 -11.79 -0.94
CA TYR A 48 6.86 -11.28 0.29
C TYR A 48 8.00 -10.26 0.10
N THR A 49 8.73 -10.35 -1.02
CA THR A 49 9.78 -9.37 -1.39
C THR A 49 9.20 -8.00 -1.73
N LYS A 50 8.01 -7.95 -2.34
CA LYS A 50 7.29 -6.70 -2.66
C LYS A 50 6.38 -6.22 -1.53
N SER A 51 5.86 -7.14 -0.73
CA SER A 51 5.03 -6.81 0.42
C SER A 51 5.83 -6.04 1.48
N LYS A 52 5.18 -5.07 2.13
CA LYS A 52 5.78 -4.28 3.21
C LYS A 52 4.80 -4.13 4.36
N PHE A 53 5.32 -3.95 5.58
CA PHE A 53 4.55 -3.69 6.79
C PHE A 53 4.98 -2.37 7.45
N GLY A 54 4.01 -1.52 7.74
CA GLY A 54 4.23 -0.24 8.44
C GLY A 54 3.26 -0.12 9.61
N CYS A 55 3.69 0.60 10.64
CA CYS A 55 2.87 0.80 11.82
C CYS A 55 3.07 2.20 12.39
N LEU A 56 2.00 2.80 12.92
CA LEU A 56 2.00 4.11 13.55
C LEU A 56 1.76 3.95 15.06
N GLY A 57 2.42 4.77 15.88
CA GLY A 57 2.24 4.75 17.34
C GLY A 57 2.90 3.57 18.06
N LYS A 58 3.84 2.86 17.43
CA LYS A 58 4.67 1.82 18.04
C LYS A 58 6.16 2.13 17.86
N SER A 59 7.00 1.45 18.64
CA SER A 59 8.45 1.56 18.47
C SER A 59 8.90 0.96 17.14
N LEU A 60 10.04 1.45 16.64
CA LEU A 60 10.63 0.97 15.40
C LEU A 60 10.95 -0.53 15.46
N ASP A 61 11.45 -1.00 16.61
CA ASP A 61 11.78 -2.40 16.83
C ASP A 61 10.53 -3.28 16.82
N TRP A 62 9.42 -2.82 17.40
CA TRP A 62 8.15 -3.55 17.30
C TRP A 62 7.67 -3.65 15.85
N CYS A 63 7.75 -2.57 15.06
CA CYS A 63 7.37 -2.65 13.64
C CYS A 63 8.29 -3.63 12.87
N ARG A 64 9.60 -3.67 13.19
CA ARG A 64 10.55 -4.61 12.57
C ARG A 64 10.25 -6.06 12.92
N GLU A 65 9.97 -6.34 14.18
CA GLU A 65 9.57 -7.67 14.64
C GLU A 65 8.28 -8.14 13.95
N ALA A 66 7.28 -7.26 13.84
CA ALA A 66 6.03 -7.56 13.15
C ALA A 66 6.24 -7.80 11.65
N ALA A 67 7.05 -6.98 10.98
CA ALA A 67 7.41 -7.18 9.57
C ALA A 67 8.14 -8.50 9.34
N SER A 68 9.12 -8.81 10.21
CA SER A 68 9.85 -10.08 10.21
C SER A 68 8.90 -11.28 10.39
N TYR A 69 7.98 -11.21 11.35
CA TYR A 69 6.97 -12.26 11.55
C TYR A 69 6.07 -12.45 10.32
N LEU A 70 5.72 -11.35 9.63
CA LEU A 70 4.96 -11.39 8.38
C LEU A 70 5.78 -11.86 7.18
N ASN A 71 7.10 -12.01 7.31
CA ASN A 71 8.07 -12.25 6.23
C ASN A 71 8.08 -11.14 5.18
N CYS A 72 7.83 -9.88 5.55
CA CYS A 72 7.80 -8.77 4.60
C CYS A 72 8.77 -7.65 4.98
N GLY A 73 9.03 -6.74 4.04
CA GLY A 73 9.91 -5.60 4.28
C GLY A 73 9.30 -4.57 5.23
N GLN A 74 10.13 -3.71 5.81
CA GLN A 74 9.63 -2.55 6.55
C GLN A 74 9.08 -1.50 5.56
N LEU A 75 7.90 -0.95 5.87
CA LEU A 75 7.32 0.17 5.15
C LEU A 75 7.74 1.48 5.83
N GLU A 76 8.28 2.39 5.03
CA GLU A 76 8.60 3.76 5.45
C GLU A 76 7.44 4.68 5.09
N PHE A 77 7.16 5.65 5.95
CA PHE A 77 6.15 6.68 5.70
C PHE A 77 6.82 8.00 5.30
N PRO A 78 6.22 8.77 4.37
CA PRO A 78 5.05 8.42 3.55
C PRO A 78 5.41 7.40 2.46
N PHE A 79 4.44 6.60 2.01
CA PHE A 79 4.61 5.63 0.93
C PHE A 79 3.67 5.92 -0.24
N SER A 80 3.88 5.28 -1.39
CA SER A 80 3.00 5.44 -2.56
C SER A 80 2.15 4.19 -2.78
N TYR A 81 0.85 4.38 -2.98
CA TYR A 81 -0.10 3.35 -3.39
C TYR A 81 -0.80 3.81 -4.68
N LEU A 82 -0.64 3.04 -5.76
CA LEU A 82 -1.17 3.38 -7.10
C LEU A 82 -0.74 4.78 -7.60
N GLY A 83 0.44 5.26 -7.17
CA GLY A 83 0.94 6.59 -7.51
C GLY A 83 0.41 7.72 -6.64
N ILE A 84 -0.38 7.42 -5.60
CA ILE A 84 -0.90 8.38 -4.63
C ILE A 84 -0.07 8.26 -3.34
N PRO A 85 0.51 9.37 -2.83
CA PRO A 85 1.22 9.36 -1.56
C PRO A 85 0.25 9.18 -0.39
N VAL A 86 0.54 8.21 0.48
CA VAL A 86 -0.21 7.85 1.69
C VAL A 86 0.66 8.13 2.92
N GLY A 87 0.07 8.75 3.94
CA GLY A 87 0.78 9.14 5.17
C GLY A 87 1.54 10.46 5.07
N SER A 88 1.43 11.17 3.95
CA SER A 88 1.86 12.56 3.84
C SER A 88 0.77 13.51 4.35
N THR A 89 1.15 14.69 4.84
CA THR A 89 0.18 15.73 5.19
C THR A 89 -0.52 16.21 3.93
N SER A 90 -1.74 15.71 3.70
CA SER A 90 -2.57 15.98 2.51
C SER A 90 -2.75 17.49 2.17
N LYS A 91 -2.58 18.36 3.16
CA LYS A 91 -2.70 19.82 3.02
C LYS A 91 -1.51 20.52 2.35
N ARG A 92 -0.35 19.87 2.18
CA ARG A 92 0.83 20.53 1.61
C ARG A 92 0.84 20.39 0.09
N TRP A 93 1.05 21.51 -0.61
CA TRP A 93 1.00 21.62 -2.08
C TRP A 93 2.06 20.73 -2.77
N ASP A 94 3.23 20.58 -2.13
CA ASP A 94 4.37 19.76 -2.54
C ASP A 94 4.03 18.28 -2.69
N VAL A 95 3.05 17.77 -1.94
CA VAL A 95 2.55 16.39 -2.05
C VAL A 95 1.81 16.14 -3.37
N TRP A 96 1.08 17.15 -3.86
CA TRP A 96 0.25 17.05 -5.06
C TRP A 96 0.99 17.42 -6.35
N GLN A 97 2.06 18.19 -6.25
CA GLN A 97 2.86 18.64 -7.40
C GLN A 97 3.32 17.50 -8.32
N PRO A 98 3.92 16.39 -7.83
CA PRO A 98 4.37 15.31 -8.71
C PRO A 98 3.22 14.66 -9.48
N LEU A 99 2.03 14.58 -8.87
CA LEU A 99 0.81 14.08 -9.50
C LEU A 99 0.34 15.03 -10.59
N ILE A 100 0.26 16.34 -10.28
CA ILE A 100 -0.16 17.37 -11.23
C ILE A 100 0.79 17.41 -12.43
N SER A 101 2.11 17.48 -12.22
CA SER A 101 3.09 17.49 -13.31
C SER A 101 3.01 16.23 -14.18
N LYS A 102 2.69 15.07 -13.60
CA LYS A 102 2.49 13.82 -14.36
C LYS A 102 1.24 13.89 -15.25
N PHE A 103 0.15 14.49 -14.77
CA PHE A 103 -1.04 14.74 -15.59
C PHE A 103 -0.78 15.77 -16.69
N GLU A 104 -0.12 16.88 -16.38
CA GLU A 104 0.27 17.91 -17.35
C GLU A 104 1.15 17.33 -18.47
N SER A 105 2.14 16.51 -18.13
CA SER A 105 3.00 15.83 -19.11
C SER A 105 2.22 14.87 -20.02
N LYS A 106 1.20 14.20 -19.49
CA LYS A 106 0.34 13.33 -20.31
C LYS A 106 -0.56 14.14 -21.23
N LEU A 107 -1.17 15.21 -20.72
CA LEU A 107 -2.05 16.09 -21.48
C LEU A 107 -1.30 16.83 -22.59
N SER A 108 -0.08 17.31 -22.33
CA SER A 108 0.74 17.98 -23.35
C SER A 108 1.11 17.04 -24.51
N LYS A 109 1.48 15.79 -24.19
CA LYS A 109 1.71 14.74 -25.20
C LYS A 109 0.43 14.39 -25.98
N TRP A 110 -0.72 14.42 -25.33
CA TRP A 110 -2.01 14.15 -25.97
C TRP A 110 -2.40 15.27 -26.93
N LYS A 111 -2.26 16.54 -26.51
CA LYS A 111 -2.44 17.72 -27.36
C LYS A 111 -1.54 17.68 -28.60
N GLN A 112 -0.28 17.28 -28.43
CA GLN A 112 0.65 17.12 -29.56
C GLN A 112 0.24 16.00 -30.53
N ARG A 113 -0.34 14.89 -30.04
CA ARG A 113 -0.81 13.77 -30.87
C ARG A 113 -2.12 14.05 -31.59
N CYS A 114 -3.02 14.82 -30.99
CA CYS A 114 -4.30 15.21 -31.59
C CYS A 114 -4.18 16.38 -32.58
N LEU A 115 -3.01 17.01 -32.67
CA LEU A 115 -2.65 17.94 -33.73
C LEU A 115 -1.97 17.15 -34.86
N SER A 116 -2.76 16.51 -35.73
CA SER A 116 -2.23 16.14 -37.05
C SER A 116 -1.93 17.44 -37.80
N MET A 117 -0.72 17.58 -38.37
CA MET A 117 -0.44 18.58 -39.42
C MET A 117 -1.13 18.18 -40.73
N GLY A 118 -2.41 17.85 -40.67
CA GLY A 118 -3.29 17.69 -41.82
C GLY A 118 -4.37 18.73 -41.67
N GLY A 119 -4.20 19.86 -42.37
CA GLY A 119 -5.35 20.64 -42.81
C GLY A 119 -6.17 19.84 -43.81
#